data_AF-A0A8S3A2V9-F1
#
_entry.id   AF-A0A8S3A2V9-F1
#
_cell.length_a   1.000
_cell.length_b   1.000
_cell.length_c   1.000
_cell.angle_alpha   90.00
_cell.angle_beta   90.00
_cell.angle_gamma   90.00
#
_symmetry.space_group_name_H-M   'P 1'
#
loop_
_entity.id
_entity.type
_entity.pdbx_description
1 polymer ?
#
loop_
_entity_poly.entity_id
_entity_poly.type
_entity_poly.pdbx_seq_one_letter_code
_entity_poly.pdbx_strand_id
1 'polypeptide(L)'
;MSLFLRPLIDELLNLERGEHFDFHDQDNNAITARVFLIGACCDKPAQAFLQFLPEPTAAFGCGRCEVKGFMDVLKKKYYDHLIKLVVMMHLCESRKVHHSYINIINRLGQSFVIDFPTLYSKRHCLQVVHSIIHISDTVRDFGPLQSFSTFQFENELGLLMRTNKSTRRRAQEMINNLRMMQEAHYHLHNMSTFNIDFSSYLSSRFINRYSIRGQQKGQARHPSKNPDELVRVFFPHSKINFYQTLHIGKLRLCTRSYATNKIADDSNITFLPDGIEYSSRIRAIFTLDNDEPYLLVAYLRDLNPLTCAINVNENFAYPNILYTSTSKWNFTPIEVKDFIEKSTFFRSTAGISYFLRFPTLQHCS
;
A
#
# COMPACT_ATOMS: atom_id res chain seq x y z
N MET A 1 23.38 3.59 3.23
CA MET A 1 22.38 3.47 2.14
C MET A 1 22.98 3.76 0.75
N SER A 2 24.31 3.94 0.61
CA SER A 2 25.02 4.27 -0.64
C SER A 2 25.76 3.10 -1.32
N LEU A 3 25.65 1.88 -0.78
CA LEU A 3 26.42 0.71 -1.25
C LEU A 3 25.90 0.12 -2.56
N PHE A 4 24.60 0.26 -2.86
CA PHE A 4 23.96 -0.45 -3.97
C PHE A 4 24.34 0.11 -5.36
N LEU A 5 24.53 1.42 -5.47
CA LEU A 5 24.87 2.08 -6.73
C LEU A 5 26.36 2.42 -6.87
N ARG A 6 27.19 2.08 -5.87
CA ARG A 6 28.62 2.40 -5.88
C ARG A 6 29.36 1.82 -7.09
N PRO A 7 29.14 0.54 -7.49
CA PRO A 7 29.79 -0.01 -8.68
C PRO A 7 29.43 0.75 -9.96
N LEU A 8 28.15 1.12 -10.13
CA LEU A 8 27.68 1.89 -11.26
C LEU A 8 28.29 3.30 -11.30
N ILE A 9 28.40 3.96 -10.14
CA ILE A 9 29.05 5.27 -10.02
C ILE A 9 30.53 5.18 -10.43
N ASP A 10 31.25 4.18 -9.93
CA ASP A 10 32.67 4.00 -10.22
C ASP A 10 32.90 3.70 -11.72
N GLU A 11 32.04 2.89 -12.35
CA GLU A 11 32.06 2.65 -13.80
C GLU A 11 31.79 3.92 -14.63
N LEU A 12 30.78 4.71 -14.26
CA LEU A 12 30.46 5.96 -14.96
C LEU A 12 31.59 6.99 -14.84
N LEU A 13 32.25 7.07 -13.68
CA LEU A 13 33.42 7.94 -13.47
C LEU A 13 34.64 7.50 -14.29
N ASN A 14 34.83 6.18 -14.46
CA ASN A 14 35.88 5.67 -15.35
C ASN A 14 35.57 6.03 -16.81
N LEU A 15 34.33 5.81 -17.26
CA LEU A 15 33.90 6.20 -18.61
C LEU A 15 33.95 7.72 -18.84
N GLU A 16 33.72 8.56 -17.84
CA GLU A 16 33.85 10.02 -17.97
C GLU A 16 35.29 10.45 -18.29
N ARG A 17 36.30 9.77 -17.73
CA ARG A 17 37.74 10.03 -18.00
C ARG A 17 38.17 9.53 -19.39
N GLY A 18 37.33 8.70 -20.01
CA GLY A 18 37.55 8.10 -21.32
C GLY A 18 38.43 6.86 -21.21
N GLU A 19 37.85 5.69 -21.43
CA GLU A 19 38.49 4.38 -21.38
C GLU A 19 38.72 3.82 -22.77
N HIS A 20 39.76 3.02 -22.96
CA HIS A 20 40.03 2.34 -24.23
C HIS A 20 39.44 0.93 -24.19
N PHE A 21 38.66 0.60 -25.21
CA PHE A 21 38.10 -0.72 -25.38
C PHE A 21 38.62 -1.30 -26.70
N ASP A 22 39.10 -2.54 -26.61
CA ASP A 22 39.52 -3.32 -27.77
C ASP A 22 38.34 -4.13 -28.29
N PHE A 23 38.05 -3.96 -29.56
CA PHE A 23 37.02 -4.67 -30.29
C PHE A 23 37.68 -5.45 -31.43
N HIS A 24 37.07 -6.54 -31.87
CA HIS A 24 37.43 -7.19 -33.12
C HIS A 24 36.36 -6.88 -34.17
N ASP A 25 36.78 -6.49 -35.38
CA ASP A 25 35.86 -6.37 -36.50
C ASP A 25 35.40 -7.74 -37.04
N GLN A 26 34.56 -7.74 -38.07
CA GLN A 26 34.05 -8.97 -38.69
C GLN A 26 35.15 -9.81 -39.36
N ASP A 27 36.30 -9.19 -39.66
CA ASP A 27 37.49 -9.81 -40.24
C ASP A 27 38.55 -10.15 -39.17
N ASN A 28 38.19 -10.03 -37.89
CA ASN A 28 38.98 -10.32 -36.70
C ASN A 28 40.17 -9.37 -36.44
N ASN A 29 40.22 -8.20 -37.08
CA ASN A 29 41.24 -7.19 -36.79
C ASN A 29 40.94 -6.49 -35.46
N ALA A 30 41.98 -6.27 -34.65
CA ALA A 30 41.85 -5.55 -33.38
C ALA A 30 41.71 -4.04 -33.64
N ILE A 31 40.63 -3.45 -33.13
CA ILE A 31 40.31 -2.02 -33.17
C ILE A 31 40.21 -1.52 -31.74
N THR A 32 41.10 -0.60 -31.36
CA THR A 32 41.01 0.10 -30.08
C THR A 32 40.22 1.39 -30.26
N ALA A 33 39.09 1.52 -29.56
CA ALA A 33 38.32 2.76 -29.55
C ALA A 33 38.30 3.37 -28.13
N ARG A 34 38.53 4.68 -28.07
CA ARG A 34 38.37 5.44 -26.82
C ARG A 34 36.90 5.80 -26.64
N VAL A 35 36.27 5.26 -25.62
CA VAL A 35 34.88 5.50 -25.26
C VAL A 35 34.84 6.46 -24.08
N PHE A 36 34.05 7.52 -24.21
CA PHE A 36 33.80 8.45 -23.11
C PHE A 36 32.30 8.67 -22.89
N LEU A 37 31.92 8.92 -21.64
CA LEU A 37 30.51 9.12 -21.27
C LEU A 37 30.00 10.48 -21.80
N ILE A 38 29.03 10.45 -22.72
CA ILE A 38 28.37 11.66 -23.25
C ILE A 38 27.15 12.05 -22.38
N GLY A 39 26.49 11.07 -21.77
CA GLY A 39 25.36 11.29 -20.88
C GLY A 39 24.75 9.97 -20.38
N ALA A 40 24.06 10.02 -19.23
CA ALA A 40 23.36 8.89 -18.64
C ALA A 40 21.91 9.27 -18.31
N CYS A 41 20.99 8.32 -18.49
CA CYS A 41 19.59 8.48 -18.11
C CYS A 41 19.27 7.51 -16.96
N CYS A 42 18.70 8.03 -15.89
CA CYS A 42 18.32 7.26 -14.72
C CYS A 42 16.91 7.66 -14.28
N ASP A 43 16.21 6.77 -13.59
CA ASP A 43 14.95 7.12 -12.96
C ASP A 43 15.15 8.22 -11.88
N LYS A 44 14.06 8.85 -11.44
CA LYS A 44 14.17 10.06 -10.60
C LYS A 44 14.90 9.83 -9.27
N PRO A 45 14.66 8.74 -8.53
CA PRO A 45 15.44 8.41 -7.35
C PRO A 45 16.92 8.14 -7.67
N ALA A 46 17.26 7.29 -8.65
CA ALA A 46 18.65 6.98 -8.97
C ALA A 46 19.39 8.21 -9.54
N GLN A 47 18.71 9.06 -10.30
CA GLN A 47 19.23 10.35 -10.77
C GLN A 47 19.59 11.25 -9.58
N ALA A 48 18.71 11.36 -8.58
CA ALA A 48 18.99 12.17 -7.39
C ALA A 48 20.21 11.62 -6.63
N PHE A 49 20.31 10.30 -6.47
CA PHE A 49 21.46 9.67 -5.84
C PHE A 49 22.77 9.87 -6.62
N LEU A 50 22.76 9.69 -7.94
CA LEU A 50 23.93 9.86 -8.81
C LEU A 50 24.46 11.29 -8.82
N GLN A 51 23.55 12.27 -8.81
CA GLN A 51 23.90 13.69 -8.88
C GLN A 51 24.07 14.33 -7.49
N PHE A 52 24.01 13.54 -6.42
CA PHE A 52 23.99 14.02 -5.03
C PHE A 52 22.92 15.10 -4.78
N LEU A 53 21.78 14.99 -5.48
CA LEU A 53 20.65 15.88 -5.30
C LEU A 53 19.71 15.33 -4.22
N PRO A 54 18.95 16.21 -3.56
CA PRO A 54 17.83 15.79 -2.72
C PRO A 54 16.85 14.91 -3.51
N GLU A 55 16.20 13.97 -2.83
CA GLU A 55 15.19 13.09 -3.44
C GLU A 55 14.10 13.89 -4.17
N PRO A 56 13.41 13.32 -5.16
CA PRO A 56 12.39 14.03 -5.96
C PRO A 56 11.23 14.63 -5.16
N THR A 57 11.07 14.21 -3.90
CA THR A 57 10.08 14.69 -2.95
C THR A 57 10.59 15.83 -2.04
N ALA A 58 11.88 16.16 -2.10
CA ALA A 58 12.49 17.19 -1.28
C ALA A 58 12.12 18.60 -1.78
N ALA A 59 12.12 19.56 -0.86
CA ALA A 59 11.85 20.98 -1.16
C ALA A 59 12.78 21.59 -2.22
N PHE A 60 13.93 20.98 -2.51
CA PHE A 60 14.88 21.42 -3.54
C PHE A 60 15.18 20.24 -4.46
N GLY A 61 14.23 19.90 -5.35
CA GLY A 61 14.29 18.64 -6.12
C GLY A 61 14.85 18.74 -7.54
N CYS A 62 15.34 19.90 -7.99
CA CYS A 62 15.79 20.08 -9.36
C CYS A 62 17.29 20.40 -9.43
N GLY A 63 18.09 19.53 -10.04
CA GLY A 63 19.53 19.77 -10.29
C GLY A 63 19.86 20.91 -11.25
N ARG A 64 18.88 21.73 -11.65
CA ARG A 64 19.05 22.92 -12.48
C ARG A 64 18.67 24.23 -11.79
N CYS A 65 17.90 24.20 -10.69
CA CYS A 65 17.50 25.44 -10.04
C CYS A 65 17.65 25.36 -8.51
N GLU A 66 18.13 26.44 -7.93
CA GLU A 66 18.20 26.65 -6.47
C GLU A 66 16.86 27.18 -5.91
N VAL A 67 15.81 27.21 -6.74
CA VAL A 67 14.50 27.69 -6.33
C VAL A 67 13.91 26.72 -5.31
N LYS A 68 13.85 27.17 -4.07
CA LYS A 68 13.14 26.49 -2.99
C LYS A 68 11.69 26.25 -3.41
N GLY A 69 11.31 24.98 -3.56
CA GLY A 69 9.92 24.59 -3.63
C GLY A 69 9.22 24.97 -2.34
N PHE A 70 8.09 25.67 -2.45
CA PHE A 70 7.21 25.87 -1.32
C PHE A 70 6.54 24.54 -0.97
N MET A 71 6.98 23.88 0.11
CA MET A 71 6.19 22.87 0.81
C MET A 71 5.11 23.57 1.65
N ASP A 72 4.28 24.38 1.00
CA ASP A 72 3.10 24.91 1.65
C ASP A 72 2.02 23.84 1.68
N VAL A 73 1.23 23.84 2.76
CA VAL A 73 0.00 23.06 2.86
C VAL A 73 -0.84 23.37 1.63
N LEU A 74 -1.16 22.34 0.83
CA LEU A 74 -1.99 22.44 -0.37
C LEU A 74 -3.22 23.33 -0.09
N LYS A 75 -3.38 24.45 -0.80
CA LYS A 75 -4.50 25.38 -0.55
C LYS A 75 -5.82 24.59 -0.60
N LYS A 76 -6.75 24.88 0.32
CA LYS A 76 -7.99 24.13 0.53
C LYS A 76 -8.71 23.74 -0.77
N LYS A 77 -8.85 24.67 -1.71
CA LYS A 77 -9.50 24.40 -3.02
C LYS A 77 -8.87 23.26 -3.83
N TYR A 78 -7.54 23.11 -3.77
CA TYR A 78 -6.83 22.03 -4.46
C TYR A 78 -6.91 20.72 -3.68
N TYR A 79 -6.91 20.79 -2.34
CA TYR A 79 -7.11 19.64 -1.46
C TYR A 79 -8.52 19.04 -1.65
N ASP A 80 -9.56 19.88 -1.57
CA ASP A 80 -10.96 19.50 -1.78
C ASP A 80 -11.17 18.90 -3.18
N HIS A 81 -10.40 19.36 -4.17
CA HIS A 81 -10.43 18.79 -5.51
C HIS A 81 -9.74 17.42 -5.57
N LEU A 82 -8.52 17.30 -5.04
CA LEU A 82 -7.77 16.04 -5.05
C LEU A 82 -8.47 14.92 -4.28
N ILE A 83 -9.17 15.27 -3.19
CA ILE A 83 -9.83 14.28 -2.35
C ILE A 83 -10.97 13.56 -3.07
N LYS A 84 -11.61 14.21 -4.06
CA LYS A 84 -12.58 13.56 -4.96
C LYS A 84 -11.96 12.36 -5.65
N LEU A 85 -10.77 12.53 -6.22
CA LEU A 85 -10.04 11.46 -6.90
C LEU A 85 -9.59 10.37 -5.92
N VAL A 86 -9.06 10.74 -4.75
CA VAL A 86 -8.62 9.76 -3.74
C VAL A 86 -9.79 8.89 -3.26
N VAL A 87 -10.94 9.50 -2.95
CA VAL A 87 -12.15 8.79 -2.53
C VAL A 87 -12.68 7.92 -3.67
N MET A 88 -12.72 8.45 -4.90
CA MET A 88 -13.13 7.71 -6.08
C MET A 88 -12.28 6.44 -6.27
N MET A 89 -10.95 6.55 -6.24
CA MET A 89 -10.04 5.42 -6.41
C MET A 89 -10.21 4.38 -5.30
N HIS A 90 -10.40 4.80 -4.04
CA HIS A 90 -10.64 3.84 -2.96
C HIS A 90 -11.98 3.08 -3.12
N LEU A 91 -13.02 3.74 -3.61
CA LEU A 91 -14.29 3.06 -3.92
C LEU A 91 -14.10 2.06 -5.06
N CYS A 92 -13.35 2.42 -6.10
CA CYS A 92 -13.01 1.54 -7.21
C CYS A 92 -12.18 0.31 -6.78
N GLU A 93 -11.36 0.42 -5.75
CA GLU A 93 -10.52 -0.66 -5.22
C GLU A 93 -11.22 -1.54 -4.17
N SER A 94 -12.47 -1.22 -3.84
CA SER A 94 -13.24 -1.97 -2.84
C SER A 94 -13.55 -3.39 -3.33
N ARG A 95 -13.34 -4.40 -2.47
CA ARG A 95 -13.51 -5.84 -2.82
C ARG A 95 -14.88 -6.20 -3.40
N LYS A 96 -15.92 -5.48 -2.97
CA LYS A 96 -17.27 -5.55 -3.52
C LYS A 96 -17.70 -4.14 -3.89
N VAL A 97 -17.69 -3.82 -5.18
CA VAL A 97 -18.24 -2.55 -5.66
C VAL A 97 -19.74 -2.75 -5.89
N HIS A 98 -20.56 -2.20 -4.99
CA HIS A 98 -22.01 -2.19 -5.17
C HIS A 98 -22.42 -1.20 -6.26
N HIS A 99 -23.53 -1.43 -6.96
CA HIS A 99 -24.02 -0.51 -8.00
C HIS A 99 -24.21 0.94 -7.50
N SER A 100 -24.61 1.12 -6.24
CA SER A 100 -24.69 2.45 -5.62
C SER A 100 -23.34 3.17 -5.57
N TYR A 101 -22.24 2.45 -5.32
CA TYR A 101 -20.89 3.01 -5.34
C TYR A 101 -20.43 3.35 -6.75
N ILE A 102 -20.82 2.59 -7.77
CA ILE A 102 -20.51 2.91 -9.17
C ILE A 102 -21.07 4.29 -9.56
N ASN A 103 -22.31 4.56 -9.15
CA ASN A 103 -22.93 5.87 -9.39
C ASN A 103 -22.18 6.99 -8.68
N ILE A 104 -21.71 6.76 -7.44
CA ILE A 104 -20.90 7.74 -6.69
C ILE A 104 -19.54 7.94 -7.36
N ILE A 105 -18.86 6.88 -7.80
CA ILE A 105 -17.59 6.92 -8.52
C ILE A 105 -17.72 7.79 -9.78
N ASN A 106 -18.74 7.53 -10.59
CA ASN A 106 -19.01 8.31 -11.81
C ASN A 106 -19.16 9.81 -11.49
N ARG A 107 -19.99 10.12 -10.49
CA ARG A 107 -20.28 11.51 -10.12
C ARG A 107 -19.06 12.23 -9.52
N LEU A 108 -18.23 11.55 -8.73
CA LEU A 108 -16.94 12.08 -8.26
C LEU A 108 -15.97 12.32 -9.41
N GLY A 109 -15.89 11.39 -10.38
CA GLY A 109 -15.04 11.51 -11.57
C GLY A 109 -15.45 12.69 -12.46
N GLN A 110 -16.75 12.82 -12.75
CA GLN A 110 -17.29 13.98 -13.49
C GLN A 110 -17.01 15.29 -12.77
N SER A 111 -17.28 15.35 -11.47
CA SER A 111 -17.02 16.54 -10.63
C SER A 111 -15.54 16.94 -10.65
N PHE A 112 -14.62 15.97 -10.54
CA PHE A 112 -13.18 16.21 -10.65
C PHE A 112 -12.81 16.78 -12.03
N VAL A 113 -13.30 16.20 -13.12
CA VAL A 113 -12.93 16.65 -14.47
C VAL A 113 -13.54 18.02 -14.81
N ILE A 114 -14.76 18.31 -14.35
CA ILE A 114 -15.43 19.61 -14.54
C ILE A 114 -14.70 20.73 -13.82
N ASP A 115 -14.24 20.49 -12.58
CA ASP A 115 -13.56 21.51 -11.78
C ASP A 115 -12.12 21.76 -12.26
N PHE A 116 -11.49 20.77 -12.91
CA PHE A 116 -10.06 20.79 -13.27
C PHE A 116 -9.63 22.06 -14.03
N PRO A 117 -10.31 22.54 -15.09
CA PRO A 117 -9.88 23.71 -15.86
C PRO A 117 -9.95 25.03 -15.07
N THR A 118 -10.76 25.08 -14.00
CA THR A 118 -10.86 26.27 -13.13
C THR A 118 -9.73 26.33 -12.11
N LEU A 119 -9.15 25.19 -11.76
CA LEU A 119 -8.11 25.06 -10.74
C LEU A 119 -6.71 25.00 -11.36
N TYR A 120 -6.55 24.35 -12.51
CA TYR A 120 -5.27 24.07 -13.15
C TYR A 120 -5.17 24.75 -14.53
N SER A 121 -3.95 25.10 -14.94
CA SER A 121 -3.73 25.73 -16.24
C SER A 121 -4.13 24.81 -17.41
N LYS A 122 -4.59 25.40 -18.52
CA LYS A 122 -5.01 24.69 -19.74
C LYS A 122 -4.03 23.62 -20.25
N ARG A 123 -2.71 23.83 -20.11
CA ARG A 123 -1.68 22.84 -20.49
C ARG A 123 -1.77 21.51 -19.74
N HIS A 124 -2.44 21.46 -18.59
CA HIS A 124 -2.65 20.25 -17.80
C HIS A 124 -4.00 19.57 -18.09
N CYS A 125 -4.88 20.20 -18.87
CA CYS A 125 -6.18 19.64 -19.29
C CYS A 125 -5.97 18.63 -20.42
N LEU A 126 -5.25 17.56 -20.10
CA LEU A 126 -4.88 16.51 -21.04
C LEU A 126 -5.96 15.42 -21.09
N GLN A 127 -5.94 14.61 -22.15
CA GLN A 127 -6.83 13.46 -22.32
C GLN A 127 -6.86 12.54 -21.08
N VAL A 128 -5.73 12.38 -20.40
CA VAL A 128 -5.64 11.57 -19.17
C VAL A 128 -6.59 12.04 -18.07
N VAL A 129 -6.81 13.35 -17.95
CA VAL A 129 -7.75 13.92 -16.97
C VAL A 129 -9.17 13.56 -17.38
N HIS A 130 -9.51 13.69 -18.66
CA HIS A 130 -10.83 13.28 -19.18
C HIS A 130 -11.11 11.80 -18.96
N SER A 131 -10.10 10.94 -19.14
CA SER A 131 -10.22 9.49 -18.96
C SER A 131 -10.64 9.06 -17.55
N ILE A 132 -10.50 9.92 -16.54
CA ILE A 132 -10.93 9.65 -15.16
C ILE A 132 -12.44 9.37 -15.09
N ILE A 133 -13.26 10.00 -15.92
CA ILE A 133 -14.72 9.79 -15.94
C ILE A 133 -15.06 8.33 -16.30
N HIS A 134 -14.29 7.75 -17.24
CA HIS A 134 -14.53 6.41 -17.79
C HIS A 134 -14.12 5.29 -16.82
N ILE A 135 -13.38 5.60 -15.74
CA ILE A 135 -13.02 4.60 -14.72
C ILE A 135 -14.29 3.98 -14.11
N SER A 136 -15.37 4.75 -13.99
CA SER A 136 -16.64 4.24 -13.47
C SER A 136 -17.27 3.17 -14.37
N ASP A 137 -17.14 3.31 -15.69
CA ASP A 137 -17.62 2.33 -16.66
C ASP A 137 -16.73 1.08 -16.65
N THR A 138 -15.40 1.26 -16.60
CA THR A 138 -14.47 0.14 -16.45
C THR A 138 -14.75 -0.67 -15.17
N VAL A 139 -15.02 0.00 -14.04
CA VAL A 139 -15.36 -0.68 -12.78
C VAL A 139 -16.73 -1.37 -12.86
N ARG A 140 -17.68 -0.82 -13.63
CA ARG A 140 -18.98 -1.46 -13.88
C ARG A 140 -18.84 -2.75 -14.68
N ASP A 141 -18.00 -2.73 -15.70
CA ASP A 141 -17.86 -3.83 -16.65
C ASP A 141 -16.93 -4.94 -16.11
N PHE A 142 -15.86 -4.57 -15.42
CA PHE A 142 -14.79 -5.49 -15.01
C PHE A 142 -14.66 -5.70 -13.50
N GLY A 143 -15.47 -5.01 -12.69
CA GLY A 143 -15.44 -5.11 -11.23
C GLY A 143 -14.40 -4.18 -10.58
N PRO A 144 -13.92 -4.48 -9.36
CA PRO A 144 -12.94 -3.64 -8.68
C PRO A 144 -11.64 -3.47 -9.49
N LEU A 145 -10.95 -2.33 -9.35
CA LEU A 145 -9.68 -2.08 -10.06
C LEU A 145 -8.64 -3.18 -9.84
N GLN A 146 -8.61 -3.79 -8.66
CA GLN A 146 -7.69 -4.90 -8.38
C GLN A 146 -7.90 -6.12 -9.29
N SER A 147 -9.11 -6.31 -9.83
CA SER A 147 -9.44 -7.46 -10.68
C SER A 147 -8.81 -7.40 -12.06
N PHE A 148 -8.45 -6.20 -12.55
CA PHE A 148 -7.89 -6.00 -13.88
C PHE A 148 -6.69 -5.04 -13.92
N SER A 149 -6.29 -4.49 -12.77
CA SER A 149 -5.10 -3.66 -12.66
C SER A 149 -3.87 -4.48 -13.04
N THR A 150 -3.11 -3.97 -14.00
CA THR A 150 -1.84 -4.56 -14.43
C THR A 150 -0.77 -4.53 -13.34
N PHE A 151 -1.00 -3.82 -12.23
CA PHE A 151 -0.03 -3.68 -11.13
C PHE A 151 0.28 -5.02 -10.45
N GLN A 152 -0.73 -5.85 -10.15
CA GLN A 152 -0.49 -7.20 -9.61
C GLN A 152 0.22 -8.10 -10.63
N PHE A 153 0.05 -7.78 -11.92
CA PHE A 153 0.68 -8.48 -13.01
C PHE A 153 2.02 -7.89 -13.44
N GLU A 154 2.56 -6.82 -12.86
CA GLU A 154 3.88 -6.31 -13.31
C GLU A 154 4.98 -7.36 -13.09
N ASN A 155 4.93 -8.04 -11.95
CA ASN A 155 5.81 -9.18 -11.66
C ASN A 155 5.47 -10.41 -12.53
N GLU A 156 4.19 -10.66 -12.78
CA GLU A 156 3.74 -11.80 -13.60
C GLU A 156 3.94 -11.57 -15.10
N LEU A 157 3.96 -10.32 -15.57
CA LEU A 157 4.30 -9.91 -16.94
C LEU A 157 5.77 -10.21 -17.20
N GLY A 158 6.64 -9.97 -16.21
CA GLY A 158 8.03 -10.43 -16.27
C GLY A 158 8.15 -11.95 -16.39
N LEU A 159 7.30 -12.70 -15.69
CA LEU A 159 7.23 -14.17 -15.77
C LEU A 159 6.63 -14.69 -17.09
N LEU A 160 5.53 -14.10 -17.57
CA LEU A 160 4.91 -14.36 -18.86
C LEU A 160 5.87 -14.02 -20.01
N MET A 161 6.61 -12.92 -19.90
CA MET A 161 7.66 -12.54 -20.86
C MET A 161 8.81 -13.54 -20.87
N ARG A 162 9.23 -14.06 -19.70
CA ARG A 162 10.30 -15.08 -19.58
C ARG A 162 9.86 -16.48 -20.01
N THR A 163 8.57 -16.77 -19.99
CA THR A 163 7.99 -18.07 -20.41
C THR A 163 7.67 -18.11 -21.90
N ASN A 164 7.61 -16.96 -22.57
CA ASN A 164 7.53 -16.89 -24.03
C ASN A 164 8.88 -17.19 -24.67
N LYS A 165 8.92 -18.23 -25.52
CA LYS A 165 10.13 -18.65 -26.23
C LYS A 165 10.09 -18.35 -27.72
N SER A 166 8.93 -18.01 -28.29
CA SER A 166 8.78 -17.76 -29.73
C SER A 166 8.98 -16.29 -30.13
N THR A 167 9.60 -16.09 -31.30
CA THR A 167 9.66 -14.80 -32.01
C THR A 167 8.47 -14.56 -32.94
N ARG A 168 7.63 -15.59 -33.20
CA ARG A 168 6.42 -15.51 -34.04
C ARG A 168 5.16 -15.87 -33.24
N ARG A 169 4.05 -15.13 -33.45
CA ARG A 169 2.75 -15.30 -32.77
C ARG A 169 2.80 -15.16 -31.23
N ARG A 170 3.61 -14.23 -30.75
CA ARG A 170 3.86 -13.94 -29.32
C ARG A 170 2.59 -13.75 -28.49
N ALA A 171 1.59 -13.04 -29.02
CA ALA A 171 0.31 -12.83 -28.34
C ALA A 171 -0.46 -14.14 -28.09
N GLN A 172 -0.42 -15.09 -29.03
CA GLN A 172 -1.08 -16.37 -28.89
C GLN A 172 -0.39 -17.25 -27.83
N GLU A 173 0.94 -17.24 -27.81
CA GLU A 173 1.74 -17.94 -26.79
C GLU A 173 1.50 -17.35 -25.39
N MET A 174 1.42 -16.02 -25.28
CA MET A 174 1.04 -15.33 -24.03
C MET A 174 -0.33 -15.75 -23.52
N ILE A 175 -1.33 -15.78 -24.39
CA ILE A 175 -2.70 -16.18 -24.03
C ILE A 175 -2.74 -17.64 -23.58
N ASN A 176 -2.02 -18.53 -24.28
CA ASN A 176 -1.94 -19.95 -23.93
C ASN A 176 -1.23 -20.17 -22.59
N ASN A 177 -0.12 -19.48 -22.34
CA ASN A 177 0.62 -19.53 -21.07
C ASN A 177 -0.24 -19.02 -19.91
N LEU A 178 -0.98 -17.93 -20.12
CA LEU A 178 -1.90 -17.38 -19.13
C LEU A 178 -3.05 -18.35 -18.82
N ARG A 179 -3.64 -18.98 -19.85
CA ARG A 179 -4.67 -20.03 -19.65
C ARG A 179 -4.13 -21.22 -18.87
N MET A 180 -2.92 -21.69 -19.18
CA MET A 180 -2.27 -22.79 -18.45
C MET A 180 -2.04 -22.42 -16.97
N MET A 181 -1.63 -21.19 -16.67
CA MET A 181 -1.49 -20.71 -15.29
C MET A 181 -2.84 -20.64 -14.56
N GLN A 182 -3.90 -20.20 -15.24
CA GLN A 182 -5.27 -20.16 -14.69
C GLN A 182 -5.82 -21.55 -14.40
N GLU A 183 -5.66 -22.50 -15.33
CA GLU A 183 -6.06 -23.90 -15.14
C GLU A 183 -5.28 -24.57 -14.01
N ALA A 184 -3.97 -24.36 -13.93
CA ALA A 184 -3.14 -24.87 -12.84
C ALA A 184 -3.63 -24.33 -11.48
N HIS A 185 -3.99 -23.05 -11.39
CA HIS A 185 -4.53 -22.45 -10.18
C HIS A 185 -5.90 -23.05 -9.78
N TYR A 186 -6.82 -23.20 -10.73
CA TYR A 186 -8.12 -23.83 -10.51
C TYR A 186 -7.99 -25.27 -10.01
N HIS A 187 -7.09 -26.03 -10.61
CA HIS A 187 -6.88 -27.43 -10.29
C HIS A 187 -6.20 -27.66 -8.93
N LEU A 188 -5.27 -26.79 -8.52
CA LEU A 188 -4.67 -26.84 -7.17
C LEU A 188 -5.69 -26.58 -6.05
N HIS A 189 -6.70 -25.72 -6.32
CA HIS A 189 -7.72 -25.37 -5.34
C HIS A 189 -8.82 -26.43 -5.21
N ASN A 190 -9.10 -27.20 -6.26
CA ASN A 190 -10.30 -28.03 -6.35
C ASN A 190 -10.05 -29.56 -6.47
N MET A 191 -8.82 -30.04 -6.65
CA MET A 191 -8.54 -31.49 -6.75
C MET A 191 -7.29 -31.96 -5.99
N SER A 192 -7.43 -33.09 -5.29
CA SER A 192 -6.41 -33.75 -4.46
C SER A 192 -5.45 -34.67 -5.21
N THR A 193 -5.38 -34.59 -6.54
CA THR A 193 -4.71 -35.59 -7.40
C THR A 193 -3.37 -35.16 -7.99
N PHE A 194 -2.86 -33.97 -7.65
CA PHE A 194 -1.51 -33.58 -8.10
C PHE A 194 -0.41 -34.28 -7.32
N ASN A 195 0.68 -34.62 -8.03
CA ASN A 195 1.93 -35.05 -7.42
C ASN A 195 2.36 -34.02 -6.36
N ILE A 196 2.70 -34.51 -5.16
CA ILE A 196 3.07 -33.70 -3.98
C ILE A 196 4.18 -32.69 -4.31
N ASP A 197 5.16 -33.08 -5.12
CA ASP A 197 6.27 -32.20 -5.51
C ASP A 197 5.81 -31.06 -6.43
N PHE A 198 4.89 -31.36 -7.35
CA PHE A 198 4.31 -30.37 -8.26
C PHE A 198 3.34 -29.43 -7.54
N SER A 199 2.55 -29.96 -6.61
CA SER A 199 1.68 -29.18 -5.73
C SER A 199 2.51 -28.26 -4.82
N SER A 200 3.63 -28.75 -4.27
CA SER A 200 4.57 -27.96 -3.47
C SER A 200 5.22 -26.83 -4.28
N TYR A 201 5.70 -27.15 -5.49
CA TYR A 201 6.25 -26.17 -6.43
C TYR A 201 5.26 -25.05 -6.77
N LEU A 202 4.02 -25.41 -7.12
CA LEU A 202 2.99 -24.42 -7.46
C LEU A 202 2.47 -23.67 -6.24
N SER A 203 2.34 -24.32 -5.08
CA SER A 203 1.96 -23.66 -3.82
C SER A 203 2.98 -22.61 -3.38
N SER A 204 4.27 -22.88 -3.59
CA SER A 204 5.37 -21.95 -3.31
C SER A 204 5.32 -20.69 -4.20
N ARG A 205 4.72 -20.79 -5.39
CA ARG A 205 4.63 -19.72 -6.39
C ARG A 205 3.31 -18.94 -6.35
N PHE A 206 2.18 -19.60 -6.06
CA PHE A 206 0.85 -19.04 -6.31
C PHE A 206 -0.09 -18.97 -5.09
N ILE A 207 -0.01 -19.88 -4.12
CA ILE A 207 -1.09 -20.07 -3.11
C ILE A 207 -0.85 -19.28 -1.81
N ASN A 208 0.39 -18.90 -1.51
CA ASN A 208 0.70 -18.37 -0.18
C ASN A 208 0.22 -16.94 0.12
N ARG A 209 -0.38 -16.23 -0.84
CA ARG A 209 -0.72 -14.80 -0.68
C ARG A 209 -2.15 -14.47 -0.23
N TYR A 210 -3.16 -15.35 -0.36
CA TYR A 210 -4.54 -14.85 -0.30
C TYR A 210 -5.62 -15.72 0.40
N SER A 211 -5.31 -16.51 1.43
CA SER A 211 -6.36 -17.12 2.26
C SER A 211 -6.16 -16.95 3.76
N ILE A 212 -7.07 -16.20 4.39
CA ILE A 212 -7.38 -16.29 5.81
C ILE A 212 -8.91 -16.32 5.91
N ARG A 213 -9.49 -17.51 6.00
CA ARG A 213 -10.83 -17.73 6.58
C ARG A 213 -10.67 -18.74 7.70
N GLY A 214 -11.08 -18.34 8.90
CA GLY A 214 -11.11 -19.17 10.11
C GLY A 214 -10.90 -18.32 11.35
N GLN A 215 -11.76 -18.47 12.36
CA GLN A 215 -11.51 -18.00 13.72
C GLN A 215 -10.22 -18.65 14.22
N GLN A 216 -9.09 -17.93 14.12
CA GLN A 216 -7.81 -18.42 14.59
C GLN A 216 -7.55 -17.88 16.00
N LYS A 217 -7.09 -18.75 16.90
CA LYS A 217 -6.66 -18.37 18.25
C LYS A 217 -5.50 -17.38 18.19
N GLY A 218 -5.47 -16.44 19.13
CA GLY A 218 -4.42 -15.44 19.22
C GLY A 218 -3.17 -16.01 19.88
N GLN A 219 -2.01 -15.84 19.27
CA GLN A 219 -0.72 -16.22 19.86
C GLN A 219 0.09 -14.98 20.20
N ALA A 220 0.18 -14.66 21.49
CA ALA A 220 1.07 -13.61 21.96
C ALA A 220 2.54 -14.06 21.88
N ARG A 221 3.40 -13.19 21.37
CA ARG A 221 4.84 -13.45 21.17
C ARG A 221 5.67 -12.26 21.59
N HIS A 222 6.97 -12.51 21.78
CA HIS A 222 7.97 -11.53 22.24
C HIS A 222 7.58 -10.94 23.60
N PRO A 223 7.92 -11.62 24.71
CA PRO A 223 7.62 -11.13 26.06
C PRO A 223 8.14 -9.71 26.29
N SER A 224 7.30 -8.87 26.87
CA SER A 224 7.64 -7.50 27.25
C SER A 224 8.00 -7.46 28.74
N LYS A 225 9.15 -6.86 29.06
CA LYS A 225 9.54 -6.56 30.45
C LYS A 225 8.91 -5.28 30.99
N ASN A 226 8.24 -4.51 30.13
CA ASN A 226 7.62 -3.24 30.49
C ASN A 226 6.12 -3.48 30.73
N PRO A 227 5.66 -3.50 32.00
CA PRO A 227 4.25 -3.62 32.31
C PRO A 227 3.49 -2.34 31.95
N ASP A 228 2.18 -2.46 31.71
CA ASP A 228 1.28 -1.31 31.58
C ASP A 228 0.42 -1.17 32.83
N GLU A 229 0.54 -0.04 33.52
CA GLU A 229 -0.15 0.22 34.78
C GLU A 229 -1.67 0.21 34.65
N LEU A 230 -2.23 0.64 33.51
CA LEU A 230 -3.69 0.59 33.32
C LEU A 230 -4.19 -0.84 33.28
N VAL A 231 -3.44 -1.78 32.71
CA VAL A 231 -3.81 -3.20 32.73
C VAL A 231 -3.86 -3.73 34.16
N ARG A 232 -2.92 -3.32 35.02
CA ARG A 232 -2.94 -3.70 36.45
C ARG A 232 -4.14 -3.12 37.18
N VAL A 233 -4.59 -1.92 36.81
CA VAL A 233 -5.81 -1.31 37.36
C VAL A 233 -7.06 -2.09 36.93
N PHE A 234 -7.14 -2.52 35.66
CA PHE A 234 -8.26 -3.34 35.19
C PHE A 234 -8.28 -4.74 35.81
N PHE A 235 -7.11 -5.33 36.07
CA PHE A 235 -6.97 -6.72 36.55
C PHE A 235 -6.04 -6.80 37.77
N PRO A 236 -6.44 -6.26 38.94
CA PRO A 236 -5.55 -6.09 40.09
C PRO A 236 -5.14 -7.40 40.77
N HIS A 237 -5.90 -8.47 40.58
CA HIS A 237 -5.68 -9.76 41.24
C HIS A 237 -5.20 -10.88 40.31
N SER A 238 -5.07 -10.60 39.01
CA SER A 238 -4.68 -11.60 38.01
C SER A 238 -3.17 -11.65 37.82
N LYS A 239 -2.64 -12.82 37.45
CA LYS A 239 -1.25 -12.93 37.00
C LYS A 239 -1.16 -12.48 35.55
N ILE A 240 -0.56 -11.31 35.33
CA ILE A 240 -0.47 -10.70 34.00
C ILE A 240 0.91 -10.94 33.39
N ASN A 241 0.95 -11.50 32.18
CA ASN A 241 2.15 -11.53 31.34
C ASN A 241 1.98 -10.58 30.15
N PHE A 242 3.01 -9.77 29.85
CA PHE A 242 2.98 -8.79 28.77
C PHE A 242 3.80 -9.23 27.57
N TYR A 243 3.39 -8.79 26.38
CA TYR A 243 3.97 -9.15 25.10
C TYR A 243 4.05 -7.94 24.16
N GLN A 244 4.92 -8.00 23.16
CA GLN A 244 5.10 -6.93 22.18
C GLN A 244 4.32 -7.17 20.87
N THR A 245 3.97 -8.43 20.58
CA THR A 245 3.29 -8.81 19.34
C THR A 245 2.20 -9.86 19.57
N LEU A 246 1.18 -9.83 18.72
CA LEU A 246 0.10 -10.81 18.68
C LEU A 246 -0.02 -11.34 17.24
N HIS A 247 -0.13 -12.66 17.10
CA HIS A 247 -0.39 -13.31 15.82
C HIS A 247 -1.79 -13.91 15.81
N ILE A 248 -2.60 -13.57 14.81
CA ILE A 248 -3.93 -14.15 14.55
C ILE A 248 -3.82 -14.84 13.19
N GLY A 249 -3.44 -16.12 13.21
CA GLY A 249 -3.01 -16.84 12.01
C GLY A 249 -1.78 -16.20 11.35
N LYS A 250 -1.92 -15.75 10.09
CA LYS A 250 -0.86 -15.03 9.36
C LYS A 250 -0.80 -13.54 9.71
N LEU A 251 -1.86 -12.99 10.32
CA LEU A 251 -1.90 -11.58 10.68
C LEU A 251 -1.02 -11.31 11.90
N ARG A 252 -0.13 -10.32 11.78
CA ARG A 252 0.70 -9.84 12.89
C ARG A 252 0.25 -8.45 13.34
N LEU A 253 0.06 -8.28 14.64
CA LEU A 253 -0.19 -7.02 15.34
C LEU A 253 0.95 -6.73 16.32
N CYS A 254 1.18 -5.46 16.65
CA CYS A 254 2.17 -5.06 17.65
C CYS A 254 1.67 -3.95 18.56
N THR A 255 2.35 -3.76 19.70
CA THR A 255 2.11 -2.58 20.53
C THR A 255 2.65 -1.32 19.86
N ARG A 256 2.03 -0.17 20.13
CA ARG A 256 2.51 1.13 19.67
C ARG A 256 3.96 1.39 20.07
N SER A 257 4.34 1.04 21.29
CA SER A 257 5.72 1.21 21.78
C SER A 257 6.72 0.40 20.95
N TYR A 258 6.34 -0.80 20.53
CA TYR A 258 7.17 -1.65 19.66
C TYR A 258 7.27 -1.10 18.23
N ALA A 259 6.19 -0.52 17.71
CA ALA A 259 6.14 0.04 16.36
C ALA A 259 7.03 1.28 16.16
N THR A 260 7.28 2.08 17.19
CA THR A 260 8.04 3.36 17.10
C THR A 260 9.41 3.21 16.43
N ASN A 261 10.07 2.06 16.57
CA ASN A 261 11.40 1.78 16.03
C ASN A 261 11.35 0.90 14.76
N LYS A 262 10.18 0.80 14.10
CA LYS A 262 9.94 -0.05 12.94
C LYS A 262 9.47 0.77 11.76
N ILE A 263 9.67 0.22 10.55
CA ILE A 263 9.28 0.86 9.29
C ILE A 263 7.75 0.86 9.10
N ALA A 264 7.05 -0.15 9.64
CA ALA A 264 5.60 -0.29 9.56
C ALA A 264 4.95 -0.30 10.95
N ASP A 265 3.88 0.49 11.11
CA ASP A 265 3.08 0.58 12.34
C ASP A 265 1.80 -0.26 12.25
N ASP A 266 1.91 -1.53 12.65
CA ASP A 266 0.79 -2.48 12.74
C ASP A 266 0.01 -2.36 14.06
N SER A 267 0.19 -1.28 14.83
CA SER A 267 -0.48 -1.11 16.14
C SER A 267 -1.88 -0.51 16.06
N ASN A 268 -2.32 -0.07 14.88
CA ASN A 268 -3.61 0.60 14.71
C ASN A 268 -4.64 -0.41 14.19
N ILE A 269 -5.81 -0.46 14.82
CA ILE A 269 -6.84 -1.45 14.53
C ILE A 269 -8.24 -0.84 14.60
N THR A 270 -9.22 -1.57 14.08
CA THR A 270 -10.65 -1.36 14.30
C THR A 270 -11.21 -2.58 15.04
N PHE A 271 -12.06 -2.33 16.02
CA PHE A 271 -12.62 -3.34 16.92
C PHE A 271 -14.11 -3.10 17.19
N LEU A 272 -14.84 -4.17 17.56
CA LEU A 272 -16.31 -4.20 17.68
C LEU A 272 -16.78 -4.81 19.01
N PRO A 273 -16.58 -4.14 20.16
CA PRO A 273 -17.19 -4.56 21.41
C PRO A 273 -18.70 -4.33 21.33
N ASP A 274 -19.49 -5.36 21.62
CA ASP A 274 -20.96 -5.31 21.72
C ASP A 274 -21.66 -4.70 20.49
N GLY A 275 -21.06 -4.84 19.29
CA GLY A 275 -21.66 -4.38 18.03
C GLY A 275 -21.39 -2.92 17.66
N ILE A 276 -20.57 -2.18 18.42
CA ILE A 276 -20.23 -0.78 18.12
C ILE A 276 -18.78 -0.70 17.61
N GLU A 277 -18.56 -0.14 16.42
CA GLU A 277 -17.21 -0.05 15.83
C GLU A 277 -16.41 1.12 16.41
N TYR A 278 -15.15 0.86 16.75
CA TYR A 278 -14.21 1.86 17.21
C TYR A 278 -12.85 1.70 16.52
N SER A 279 -12.20 2.83 16.22
CA SER A 279 -10.82 2.86 15.75
C SER A 279 -9.86 3.16 16.89
N SER A 280 -8.78 2.40 16.99
CA SER A 280 -7.88 2.43 18.14
C SER A 280 -6.42 2.13 17.81
N ARG A 281 -5.61 2.27 18.85
CA ARG A 281 -4.19 1.90 18.87
C ARG A 281 -3.93 0.93 20.01
N ILE A 282 -3.19 -0.14 19.73
CA ILE A 282 -2.81 -1.16 20.70
C ILE A 282 -1.75 -0.57 21.63
N ARG A 283 -2.13 -0.43 22.89
CA ARG A 283 -1.27 0.05 23.96
C ARG A 283 -0.48 -1.08 24.60
N ALA A 284 -1.16 -2.18 24.93
CA ALA A 284 -0.55 -3.38 25.51
C ALA A 284 -1.17 -4.66 24.94
N ILE A 285 -0.36 -5.71 24.90
CA ILE A 285 -0.79 -7.08 24.60
C ILE A 285 -0.43 -7.91 25.83
N PHE A 286 -1.39 -8.63 26.39
CA PHE A 286 -1.18 -9.35 27.64
C PHE A 286 -2.04 -10.60 27.73
N THR A 287 -1.66 -11.53 28.60
CA THR A 287 -2.48 -12.70 28.96
C THR A 287 -2.75 -12.65 30.45
N LEU A 288 -3.95 -13.07 30.85
CA LEU A 288 -4.32 -13.26 32.25
C LEU A 288 -4.20 -14.76 32.55
N ASP A 289 -3.44 -15.13 33.57
CA ASP A 289 -3.34 -16.51 34.07
C ASP A 289 -2.95 -17.56 33.00
N ASN A 290 -2.30 -17.10 31.90
CA ASN A 290 -1.91 -17.86 30.69
C ASN A 290 -3.07 -18.29 29.76
N ASP A 291 -4.21 -17.62 29.84
CA ASP A 291 -5.32 -17.77 28.90
C ASP A 291 -5.07 -17.06 27.56
N GLU A 292 -6.09 -17.04 26.69
CA GLU A 292 -6.07 -16.32 25.41
C GLU A 292 -5.66 -14.84 25.61
N PRO A 293 -4.94 -14.25 24.65
CA PRO A 293 -4.41 -12.91 24.79
C PRO A 293 -5.49 -11.83 24.70
N TYR A 294 -5.34 -10.80 25.51
CA TYR A 294 -6.12 -9.58 25.49
C TYR A 294 -5.30 -8.42 24.91
N LEU A 295 -6.01 -7.42 24.39
CA LEU A 295 -5.44 -6.16 23.93
C LEU A 295 -5.95 -5.03 24.81
N LEU A 296 -5.06 -4.23 25.38
CA LEU A 296 -5.45 -2.92 25.91
C LEU A 296 -5.36 -1.92 24.75
N VAL A 297 -6.50 -1.35 24.38
CA VAL A 297 -6.58 -0.40 23.27
C VAL A 297 -6.86 1.01 23.77
N ALA A 298 -6.24 1.99 23.11
CA ALA A 298 -6.55 3.40 23.26
C ALA A 298 -7.40 3.84 22.05
N TYR A 299 -8.61 4.33 22.27
CA TYR A 299 -9.55 4.72 21.21
C TYR A 299 -10.09 6.15 21.38
N LEU A 300 -10.48 6.77 20.27
CA LEU A 300 -11.13 8.08 20.25
C LEU A 300 -12.62 7.93 19.99
N ARG A 301 -13.42 8.85 20.54
CA ARG A 301 -14.86 8.95 20.30
C ARG A 301 -15.15 10.06 19.28
N ASP A 302 -16.40 10.13 18.85
CA ASP A 302 -16.91 11.19 17.96
C ASP A 302 -16.15 11.25 16.63
N LEU A 303 -15.90 10.06 16.06
CA LEU A 303 -15.28 9.90 14.75
C LEU A 303 -16.30 10.24 13.67
N ASN A 304 -15.94 11.18 12.80
CA ASN A 304 -16.76 11.59 11.67
C ASN A 304 -16.17 11.02 10.38
N PRO A 305 -17.00 10.52 9.44
CA PRO A 305 -16.53 10.14 8.13
C PRO A 305 -16.02 11.36 7.37
N LEU A 306 -14.96 11.17 6.60
CA LEU A 306 -14.43 12.18 5.70
C LEU A 306 -15.51 12.53 4.67
N THR A 307 -15.90 13.80 4.60
CA THR A 307 -16.88 14.26 3.62
C THR A 307 -16.18 14.89 2.41
N CYS A 308 -16.66 14.55 1.22
CA CYS A 308 -16.21 15.13 -0.03
C CYS A 308 -17.41 15.72 -0.80
N ALA A 309 -17.30 16.97 -1.25
CA ALA A 309 -18.34 17.61 -2.03
C ALA A 309 -18.38 17.02 -3.44
N ILE A 310 -19.52 16.46 -3.84
CA ILE A 310 -19.75 16.08 -5.24
C ILE A 310 -20.15 17.33 -6.04
N ASN A 311 -21.02 18.17 -5.48
CA ASN A 311 -21.42 19.45 -6.04
C ASN A 311 -21.80 20.42 -4.91
N VAL A 312 -22.28 21.62 -5.24
CA VAL A 312 -22.61 22.67 -4.27
C VAL A 312 -23.66 22.21 -3.23
N ASN A 313 -24.56 21.31 -3.61
CA ASN A 313 -25.69 20.88 -2.78
C ASN A 313 -25.51 19.47 -2.20
N GLU A 314 -24.42 18.78 -2.52
CA GLU A 314 -24.29 17.36 -2.21
C GLU A 314 -22.88 16.97 -1.78
N ASN A 315 -22.82 16.31 -0.63
CA ASN A 315 -21.60 15.76 -0.05
C ASN A 315 -21.71 14.24 0.07
N PHE A 316 -20.63 13.55 -0.27
CA PHE A 316 -20.47 12.14 -0.01
C PHE A 316 -19.64 11.93 1.27
N ALA A 317 -20.21 11.21 2.23
CA ALA A 317 -19.50 10.79 3.43
C ALA A 317 -18.78 9.45 3.16
N TYR A 318 -17.45 9.46 3.22
CA TYR A 318 -16.62 8.30 2.99
C TYR A 318 -16.29 7.61 4.33
N PRO A 319 -16.89 6.43 4.63
CA PRO A 319 -16.83 5.82 5.96
C PRO A 319 -15.48 5.19 6.31
N ASN A 320 -14.62 4.93 5.33
CA ASN A 320 -13.32 4.28 5.58
C ASN A 320 -12.24 5.26 6.04
N ILE A 321 -12.45 6.56 5.92
CA ILE A 321 -11.56 7.57 6.50
C ILE A 321 -12.35 8.29 7.56
N LEU A 322 -11.97 8.07 8.81
CA LEU A 322 -12.60 8.65 9.97
C LEU A 322 -11.68 9.71 10.57
N TYR A 323 -12.23 10.82 11.05
CA TYR A 323 -11.45 11.85 11.71
C TYR A 323 -12.15 12.42 12.93
N THR A 324 -11.35 12.97 13.84
CA THR A 324 -11.84 13.69 15.02
C THR A 324 -10.85 14.75 15.46
N SER A 325 -11.36 15.87 15.96
CA SER A 325 -10.57 16.91 16.63
C SER A 325 -10.32 16.58 18.10
N THR A 326 -11.03 15.59 18.65
CA THR A 326 -10.90 15.17 20.04
C THR A 326 -9.50 14.62 20.32
N SER A 327 -8.89 15.12 21.39
CA SER A 327 -7.57 14.67 21.87
C SER A 327 -7.66 13.69 23.05
N LYS A 328 -8.85 13.51 23.62
CA LYS A 328 -9.11 12.64 24.78
C LYS A 328 -9.21 11.18 24.36
N TRP A 329 -8.19 10.41 24.74
CA TRP A 329 -8.16 8.96 24.55
C TRP A 329 -8.93 8.24 25.66
N ASN A 330 -9.71 7.25 25.27
CA ASN A 330 -10.36 6.29 26.16
C ASN A 330 -9.60 4.97 26.08
N PHE A 331 -9.69 4.18 27.15
CA PHE A 331 -8.95 2.93 27.26
C PHE A 331 -9.91 1.81 27.64
N THR A 332 -9.78 0.66 26.99
CA THR A 332 -10.53 -0.53 27.35
C THR A 332 -9.73 -1.79 26.98
N PRO A 333 -9.76 -2.84 27.80
CA PRO A 333 -9.34 -4.16 27.36
C PRO A 333 -10.36 -4.71 26.35
N ILE A 334 -9.88 -5.48 25.38
CA ILE A 334 -10.70 -6.20 24.39
C ILE A 334 -10.13 -7.60 24.19
N GLU A 335 -10.98 -8.52 23.75
CA GLU A 335 -10.58 -9.86 23.37
C GLU A 335 -10.15 -9.93 21.90
N VAL A 336 -9.43 -10.98 21.52
CA VAL A 336 -9.06 -11.23 20.11
C VAL A 336 -10.29 -11.31 19.20
N LYS A 337 -11.42 -11.80 19.71
CA LYS A 337 -12.67 -11.94 18.94
C LYS A 337 -13.29 -10.59 18.53
N ASP A 338 -12.96 -9.52 19.26
CA ASP A 338 -13.50 -8.18 19.00
C ASP A 338 -12.72 -7.46 17.89
N PHE A 339 -11.55 -8.00 17.49
CA PHE A 339 -10.75 -7.46 16.40
C PHE A 339 -11.45 -7.63 15.04
N ILE A 340 -11.57 -6.55 14.27
CA ILE A 340 -12.11 -6.58 12.91
C ILE A 340 -10.96 -6.58 11.88
N GLU A 341 -10.16 -5.51 11.90
CA GLU A 341 -9.16 -5.24 10.88
C GLU A 341 -8.08 -4.29 11.40
N LYS A 342 -6.93 -4.21 10.70
CA LYS A 342 -5.96 -3.14 10.97
C LYS A 342 -6.51 -1.79 10.48
N SER A 343 -5.86 -0.72 10.89
CA SER A 343 -6.08 0.61 10.34
C SER A 343 -4.73 1.34 10.24
N THR A 344 -4.72 2.54 9.70
CA THR A 344 -3.59 3.47 9.83
C THR A 344 -4.04 4.69 10.60
N PHE A 345 -3.20 5.13 11.51
CA PHE A 345 -3.41 6.35 12.27
C PHE A 345 -2.48 7.44 11.80
N PHE A 346 -3.03 8.62 11.56
CA PHE A 346 -2.27 9.83 11.29
C PHE A 346 -2.81 10.99 12.14
N ARG A 347 -1.92 11.81 12.70
CA ARG A 347 -2.32 13.03 13.39
C ARG A 347 -1.71 14.23 12.67
N SER A 348 -2.55 15.17 12.27
CA SER A 348 -2.09 16.39 11.61
C SER A 348 -1.42 17.34 12.60
N THR A 349 -0.65 18.29 12.07
CA THR A 349 -0.05 19.39 12.84
C THR A 349 -1.11 20.28 13.51
N ALA A 350 -2.31 20.38 12.93
CA ALA A 350 -3.47 21.06 13.51
C ALA A 350 -4.14 20.26 14.64
N GLY A 351 -3.60 19.09 15.02
CA GLY A 351 -4.08 18.27 16.13
C GLY A 351 -5.23 17.33 15.80
N ILE A 352 -5.72 17.31 14.55
CA ILE A 352 -6.80 16.44 14.07
C ILE A 352 -6.25 15.03 13.88
N SER A 353 -6.95 14.05 14.43
CA SER A 353 -6.62 12.63 14.33
C SER A 353 -7.43 11.99 13.21
N TYR A 354 -6.77 11.19 12.38
CA TYR A 354 -7.34 10.45 11.26
C TYR A 354 -7.08 8.95 11.44
N PHE A 355 -8.11 8.16 11.18
CA PHE A 355 -8.03 6.71 11.05
C PHE A 355 -8.44 6.32 9.64
N LEU A 356 -7.53 5.64 8.93
CA LEU A 356 -7.75 5.13 7.60
C LEU A 356 -7.94 3.61 7.72
N ARG A 357 -9.15 3.15 7.46
CA ARG A 357 -9.47 1.74 7.30
C ARG A 357 -9.12 1.36 5.87
N PHE A 358 -8.28 0.35 5.70
CA PHE A 358 -8.03 -0.15 4.36
C PHE A 358 -9.19 -1.06 3.97
N PRO A 359 -9.81 -0.87 2.80
CA PRO A 359 -10.96 -1.68 2.36
C PRO A 359 -10.68 -3.18 2.24
N THR A 360 -9.41 -3.62 2.36
CA THR A 360 -8.94 -4.95 1.96
C THR A 360 -7.95 -5.57 2.95
N LEU A 361 -7.98 -5.20 4.22
CA LEU A 361 -6.99 -5.62 5.21
C LEU A 361 -7.05 -7.07 5.69
N GLN A 362 -7.91 -7.90 5.11
CA GLN A 362 -7.85 -9.36 5.30
C GLN A 362 -6.55 -10.00 4.75
N HIS A 363 -5.68 -9.25 4.06
CA HIS A 363 -4.51 -9.79 3.38
C HIS A 363 -3.19 -9.00 3.52
N CYS A 364 -3.07 -8.02 4.44
CA CYS A 364 -1.73 -7.51 4.80
C CYS A 364 -1.06 -8.45 5.80
N SER A 365 -0.73 -9.65 5.31
CA SER A 365 0.23 -10.58 5.91
C SER A 365 1.65 -10.20 5.55
#